data_AF-A0A927BKH3-F1
#
_entry.id   AF-A0A927BKH3-F1
#
_cell.length_a   1.000
_cell.length_b   1.000
_cell.length_c   1.000
_cell.angle_alpha   90.00
_cell.angle_beta   90.00
_cell.angle_gamma   90.00
#
_symmetry.space_group_name_H-M   'P 1'
#
loop_
_entity.id
_entity.type
_entity.pdbx_description
1 polymer ?
#
loop_
_entity_poly.entity_id
_entity_poly.type
_entity_poly.pdbx_seq_one_letter_code
_entity_poly.pdbx_strand_id
1 'polypeptide(L)'
;MSTQTPWPENTVARYLTVGGATVDIDELNMSRCTGCNEDDSDDRFVSRGNPLRRARRWAQEHAETCRAMPKPARPLEGHHLMDAAAYRAAAEHIVTKDTLSHGAIRPDDFRKAEILAQLAVSAAISETTRARGTETTQS
;
A
#
# COMPACT_ATOMS: atom_id res chain seq x y z
N MET A 1 16.98 3.09 -23.37
CA MET A 1 16.21 2.03 -22.66
C MET A 1 15.15 2.74 -21.83
N SER A 2 13.87 2.60 -22.18
CA SER A 2 12.79 3.25 -21.43
C SER A 2 12.57 2.51 -20.12
N THR A 3 12.70 3.19 -18.99
CA THR A 3 12.43 2.64 -17.65
C THR A 3 10.94 2.34 -17.52
N GLN A 4 10.56 1.07 -17.68
CA GLN A 4 9.19 0.62 -17.45
C GLN A 4 8.94 0.62 -15.93
N THR A 5 8.03 1.47 -15.46
CA THR A 5 7.56 1.42 -14.07
C THR A 5 6.91 0.05 -13.83
N PRO A 6 7.29 -0.68 -12.77
CA PRO A 6 6.62 -1.94 -12.43
C PRO A 6 5.12 -1.67 -12.23
N TRP A 7 4.31 -2.64 -12.65
CA TRP A 7 2.86 -2.52 -12.48
C TRP A 7 2.52 -2.58 -10.97
N PRO A 8 1.52 -1.81 -10.51
CA PRO A 8 1.03 -1.91 -9.14
C PRO A 8 0.59 -3.35 -8.84
N GLU A 9 0.74 -3.73 -7.57
CA GLU A 9 0.26 -5.01 -7.09
C GLU A 9 -1.24 -5.19 -7.43
N ASN A 10 -1.62 -6.43 -7.73
CA ASN A 10 -3.00 -6.83 -8.09
C ASN A 10 -3.54 -6.23 -9.40
N THR A 11 -2.73 -5.54 -10.20
CA THR A 11 -3.12 -5.05 -11.53
C THR A 11 -3.05 -6.19 -12.56
N VAL A 12 -4.18 -6.55 -13.15
CA VAL A 12 -4.28 -7.61 -14.18
C VAL A 12 -4.29 -7.07 -15.61
N ALA A 13 -4.63 -5.80 -15.81
CA ALA A 13 -4.54 -5.11 -17.09
C ALA A 13 -4.37 -3.60 -16.90
N ARG A 14 -3.72 -2.94 -17.85
CA ARG A 14 -3.46 -1.49 -17.83
C ARG A 14 -3.65 -0.90 -19.23
N TYR A 15 -4.36 0.21 -19.31
CA TYR A 15 -4.63 0.98 -20.52
C TYR A 15 -4.03 2.38 -20.40
N LEU A 16 -3.40 2.88 -21.46
CA LEU A 16 -2.79 4.22 -21.50
C LEU A 16 -3.82 5.26 -21.97
N THR A 17 -4.01 6.33 -21.21
CA THR A 17 -4.92 7.41 -21.60
C THR A 17 -4.27 8.40 -22.57
N VAL A 18 -5.08 9.17 -23.30
CA VAL A 18 -4.60 10.29 -24.13
C VAL A 18 -3.84 11.34 -23.31
N GLY A 19 -4.24 11.54 -22.05
CA GLY A 19 -3.57 12.44 -21.10
C GLY A 19 -2.24 11.91 -20.53
N GLY A 20 -1.82 10.69 -20.91
CA GLY A 20 -0.61 10.06 -20.38
C GLY A 20 -0.77 9.42 -19.00
N ALA A 21 -1.99 9.36 -18.47
CA ALA A 21 -2.33 8.61 -17.27
C ALA A 21 -2.62 7.13 -17.60
N THR A 22 -2.95 6.32 -16.59
CA THR A 22 -3.30 4.91 -16.78
C THR A 22 -4.69 4.60 -16.25
N VAL A 23 -5.37 3.66 -16.91
CA VAL A 23 -6.54 2.98 -16.35
C VAL A 23 -6.13 1.56 -15.99
N ASP A 24 -6.22 1.23 -14.71
CA ASP A 24 -5.78 -0.05 -14.17
C ASP A 24 -7.00 -0.91 -13.85
N ILE A 25 -6.95 -2.20 -14.20
CA ILE A 25 -7.93 -3.21 -13.82
C ILE A 25 -7.30 -4.10 -12.76
N ASP A 26 -7.98 -4.27 -11.64
CA ASP A 26 -7.53 -5.14 -10.56
C ASP A 26 -8.07 -6.58 -10.67
N GLU A 27 -7.60 -7.46 -9.78
CA GLU A 27 -8.03 -8.85 -9.68
C GLU A 27 -9.52 -9.03 -9.34
N LEU A 28 -10.18 -8.00 -8.80
CA LEU A 28 -11.61 -7.97 -8.54
C LEU A 28 -12.42 -7.52 -9.77
N ASN A 29 -11.76 -7.25 -10.89
CA ASN A 29 -12.34 -6.69 -12.11
C ASN A 29 -12.94 -5.30 -11.88
N MET A 30 -12.32 -4.49 -11.02
CA MET A 30 -12.61 -3.07 -10.90
C MET A 30 -11.61 -2.28 -11.74
N SER A 31 -12.10 -1.29 -12.47
CA SER A 31 -11.27 -0.42 -13.30
C SER A 31 -11.16 0.95 -12.66
N ARG A 32 -9.96 1.54 -12.59
CA ARG A 32 -9.75 2.88 -12.03
C ARG A 32 -8.77 3.70 -12.88
N CYS A 33 -9.13 4.94 -13.16
CA CYS A 33 -8.27 5.90 -13.86
C CYS A 33 -7.39 6.69 -12.87
N THR A 34 -6.07 6.65 -13.06
CA THR A 34 -5.09 7.40 -12.24
C THR A 34 -5.01 8.89 -12.58
N GLY A 35 -5.64 9.31 -13.67
CA GLY A 35 -5.71 10.71 -14.10
C GLY A 35 -6.87 11.47 -13.45
N CYS A 36 -8.11 10.99 -13.62
CA CYS A 36 -9.31 11.65 -13.11
C CYS A 36 -9.91 11.03 -11.84
N ASN A 37 -9.41 9.87 -11.39
CA ASN A 37 -9.95 9.09 -10.26
C ASN A 37 -11.37 8.54 -10.46
N GLU A 38 -11.90 8.52 -11.68
CA GLU A 38 -13.11 7.76 -11.99
C GLU A 38 -12.84 6.26 -11.99
N ASP A 39 -13.87 5.48 -11.67
CA ASP A 39 -13.88 4.03 -11.73
C ASP A 39 -15.17 3.48 -12.36
N ASP A 40 -15.20 2.17 -12.64
CA ASP A 40 -16.34 1.51 -13.29
C ASP A 40 -17.50 1.17 -12.35
N SER A 41 -17.64 1.88 -11.22
CA SER A 41 -18.64 1.62 -10.18
C SER A 41 -20.09 1.92 -10.57
N ASP A 42 -20.37 2.35 -11.81
CA ASP A 42 -21.71 2.72 -12.27
C ASP A 42 -22.75 1.60 -12.02
N ASP A 43 -23.68 1.90 -11.12
CA ASP A 43 -24.75 1.07 -10.57
C ASP A 43 -25.81 0.67 -11.61
N ARG A 44 -25.70 1.14 -12.86
CA ARG A 44 -26.68 0.86 -13.92
C ARG A 44 -26.55 -0.53 -14.56
N PHE A 45 -25.54 -1.32 -14.21
CA PHE A 45 -25.27 -2.62 -14.85
C PHE A 45 -24.99 -3.78 -13.89
N VAL A 46 -25.22 -3.63 -12.59
CA VAL A 46 -24.77 -4.60 -11.55
C VAL A 46 -25.41 -5.99 -11.65
N SER A 47 -26.41 -6.22 -12.51
CA SER A 47 -27.19 -7.48 -12.45
C SER A 47 -27.08 -8.42 -13.65
N ARG A 48 -26.41 -8.09 -14.77
CA ARG A 48 -26.30 -9.02 -15.92
C ARG A 48 -24.99 -8.86 -16.72
N GLY A 49 -23.96 -9.67 -16.43
CA GLY A 49 -22.80 -9.81 -17.31
C GLY A 49 -21.52 -10.38 -16.69
N ASN A 50 -20.52 -10.63 -17.54
CA ASN A 50 -19.16 -11.01 -17.13
C ASN A 50 -18.40 -9.76 -16.61
N PRO A 51 -17.96 -9.74 -15.33
CA PRO A 51 -17.31 -8.58 -14.72
C PRO A 51 -16.03 -8.13 -15.45
N LEU A 52 -15.18 -9.06 -15.86
CA LEU A 52 -13.95 -8.75 -16.59
C LEU A 52 -14.22 -8.09 -17.93
N ARG A 53 -15.26 -8.56 -18.65
CA ARG A 53 -15.65 -7.95 -19.93
C ARG A 53 -16.16 -6.52 -19.75
N ARG A 54 -16.88 -6.24 -18.66
CA ARG A 54 -17.34 -4.88 -18.31
C ARG A 54 -16.15 -3.98 -18.02
N ALA A 55 -15.28 -4.41 -17.10
CA ALA A 55 -14.07 -3.70 -16.69
C ALA A 55 -13.20 -3.33 -17.90
N ARG A 56 -12.89 -4.32 -18.76
CA ARG A 56 -12.10 -4.10 -19.98
C ARG A 56 -12.75 -3.09 -20.93
N ARG A 57 -14.08 -3.16 -21.13
CA ARG A 57 -14.79 -2.23 -22.01
C ARG A 57 -14.71 -0.81 -21.47
N TRP A 58 -15.07 -0.61 -20.20
CA TRP A 58 -15.03 0.70 -19.58
C TRP A 58 -13.59 1.27 -19.60
N ALA A 59 -12.59 0.45 -19.26
CA ALA A 59 -11.20 0.89 -19.23
C ALA A 59 -10.70 1.33 -20.61
N GLN A 60 -11.06 0.61 -21.67
CA GLN A 60 -10.73 0.98 -23.05
C GLN A 60 -11.43 2.30 -23.45
N GLU A 61 -12.75 2.39 -23.28
CA GLU A 61 -13.55 3.57 -23.65
C GLU A 61 -13.10 4.83 -22.88
N HIS A 62 -12.79 4.68 -21.60
CA HIS A 62 -12.30 5.78 -20.77
C HIS A 62 -10.88 6.20 -21.19
N ALA A 63 -9.98 5.26 -21.45
CA ALA A 63 -8.60 5.57 -21.85
C ALA A 63 -8.53 6.34 -23.18
N GLU A 64 -9.40 6.03 -24.14
CA GLU A 64 -9.46 6.70 -25.44
C GLU A 64 -9.89 8.17 -25.36
N THR A 65 -10.59 8.56 -24.29
CA THR A 65 -11.18 9.90 -24.14
C THR A 65 -10.57 10.72 -23.03
N CYS A 66 -10.01 10.07 -22.01
CA CYS A 66 -9.47 10.74 -20.84
C CYS A 66 -8.19 11.52 -21.16
N ARG A 67 -8.27 12.84 -20.95
CA ARG A 67 -7.15 13.79 -21.09
C ARG A 67 -6.60 14.28 -19.75
N ALA A 68 -7.07 13.72 -18.64
CA ALA A 68 -6.53 14.04 -17.33
C ALA A 68 -5.06 13.60 -17.27
N MET A 69 -4.17 14.54 -16.96
CA MET A 69 -2.76 14.24 -16.77
C MET A 69 -2.59 13.42 -15.49
N PRO A 70 -1.65 12.45 -15.47
CA PRO A 70 -1.36 11.70 -14.25
C PRO A 70 -0.97 12.68 -13.16
N LYS A 71 -1.55 12.50 -11.97
CA LYS A 71 -1.13 13.27 -10.79
C LYS A 71 0.38 13.05 -10.64
N PRO A 72 1.20 14.11 -10.58
CA PRO A 72 2.63 13.93 -10.40
C PRO A 72 2.81 13.07 -9.16
N ALA A 73 3.63 12.02 -9.28
CA ALA A 73 4.12 11.32 -8.11
C ALA A 73 4.65 12.41 -7.20
N ARG A 74 4.08 12.54 -5.99
CA ARG A 74 4.67 13.42 -4.98
C ARG A 74 6.15 13.03 -4.99
N PRO A 75 7.08 13.96 -5.31
CA PRO A 75 8.47 13.57 -5.34
C PRO A 75 8.75 12.92 -3.99
N LEU A 76 9.33 11.72 -4.02
CA LEU A 76 9.93 11.11 -2.84
C LEU A 76 11.20 11.89 -2.49
N GLU A 77 11.14 13.22 -2.53
CA GLU A 77 12.14 14.13 -2.01
C GLU A 77 11.67 14.48 -0.60
N GLY A 78 12.31 13.82 0.35
CA GLY A 78 12.06 14.00 1.76
C GLY A 78 11.00 13.03 2.27
N HIS A 79 11.47 11.93 2.84
CA HIS A 79 11.12 11.74 4.24
C HIS A 79 11.48 13.05 4.94
N HIS A 80 10.52 13.99 5.02
CA HIS A 80 10.47 14.82 6.19
C HIS A 80 10.35 13.78 7.29
N LEU A 81 11.49 13.42 7.90
CA LEU A 81 11.48 13.03 9.28
C LEU A 81 10.59 14.10 9.89
N MET A 82 9.36 13.73 10.23
CA MET A 82 8.56 14.57 11.10
C MET A 82 9.55 14.88 12.23
N ASP A 83 9.76 16.15 12.53
CA ASP A 83 10.61 16.44 13.67
C ASP A 83 10.02 15.69 14.89
N ALA A 84 10.84 15.46 15.91
CA ALA A 84 10.39 14.67 17.04
C ALA A 84 9.10 15.26 17.68
N ALA A 85 8.77 16.54 17.47
CA ALA A 85 7.53 17.14 17.96
C ALA A 85 6.32 16.75 17.08
N ALA A 86 6.47 16.73 15.76
CA ALA A 86 5.41 16.29 14.85
C ALA A 86 5.10 14.79 15.01
N TYR A 87 6.10 13.94 15.26
CA TYR A 87 5.85 12.53 15.62
C TYR A 87 5.12 12.40 16.97
N ARG A 88 5.49 13.20 17.98
CA ARG A 88 4.78 13.20 19.28
C ARG A 88 3.33 13.65 19.13
N ALA A 89 3.07 14.74 18.41
CA ALA A 89 1.72 15.23 18.17
C ALA A 89 0.85 14.21 17.42
N ALA A 90 1.41 13.50 16.43
CA ALA A 90 0.72 12.42 15.75
C ALA A 90 0.40 11.24 16.69
N ALA A 91 1.35 10.85 17.54
CA ALA A 91 1.14 9.80 18.54
C ALA A 91 0.06 10.19 19.56
N GLU A 92 0.08 11.42 20.07
CA GLU A 92 -0.94 11.95 20.98
C GLU A 92 -2.34 11.95 20.34
N HIS A 93 -2.43 12.33 19.05
CA HIS A 93 -3.70 12.30 18.33
C HIS A 93 -4.26 10.87 18.18
N ILE A 94 -3.40 9.89 17.88
CA ILE A 94 -3.80 8.48 17.80
C ILE A 94 -4.26 7.98 19.16
N VAL A 95 -3.48 8.20 20.22
CA VAL A 95 -3.83 7.79 21.59
C VAL A 95 -5.13 8.43 22.04
N THR A 96 -5.36 9.71 21.74
CA THR A 96 -6.60 10.41 22.10
C THR A 96 -7.81 9.84 21.34
N LYS A 97 -7.68 9.63 20.04
CA LYS A 97 -8.75 9.07 19.20
C LYS A 97 -9.11 7.65 19.60
N ASP A 98 -8.10 6.83 19.90
CA ASP A 98 -8.31 5.46 20.33
C ASP A 98 -8.87 5.39 21.76
N THR A 99 -8.45 6.28 22.66
CA THR A 99 -9.04 6.37 24.00
C THR A 99 -10.52 6.72 23.94
N LEU A 100 -10.93 7.62 23.04
CA LEU A 100 -12.33 7.95 22.81
C LEU A 100 -13.14 6.77 22.25
N SER A 101 -12.52 5.90 21.45
CA SER A 101 -13.20 4.82 20.73
C SER A 101 -13.19 3.48 21.48
N HIS A 102 -12.14 3.22 22.26
CA HIS A 102 -11.83 1.90 22.82
C HIS A 102 -11.49 1.94 24.32
N GLY A 103 -11.46 3.12 24.94
CA GLY A 103 -11.03 3.30 26.34
C GLY A 103 -9.51 3.43 26.49
N ALA A 104 -9.07 3.72 27.72
CA ALA A 104 -7.65 3.99 27.99
C ALA A 104 -6.78 2.75 27.74
N ILE A 105 -5.67 2.95 27.03
CA ILE A 105 -4.65 1.94 26.80
C ILE A 105 -4.06 1.49 28.15
N ARG A 106 -4.14 0.19 28.44
CA ARG A 106 -3.63 -0.40 29.69
C ARG A 106 -2.27 -1.06 29.46
N PRO A 107 -1.40 -1.10 30.49
CA PRO A 107 -0.11 -1.80 30.40
C PRO A 107 -0.24 -3.27 29.96
N ASP A 108 -1.36 -3.92 30.29
CA ASP A 108 -1.64 -5.31 29.93
C ASP A 108 -1.88 -5.52 28.42
N ASP A 109 -2.30 -4.48 27.67
CA ASP A 109 -2.56 -4.57 26.22
C ASP A 109 -1.27 -4.82 25.43
N PHE A 110 -0.14 -4.33 25.93
CA PHE A 110 1.16 -4.46 25.27
C PHE A 110 2.02 -5.61 25.81
N ARG A 111 1.68 -6.18 26.97
CA ARG A 111 2.56 -7.15 27.64
C ARG A 111 2.84 -8.38 26.78
N LYS A 112 1.82 -8.86 26.05
CA LYS A 112 1.98 -9.98 25.11
C LYS A 112 2.86 -9.59 23.91
N ALA A 113 2.67 -8.39 23.37
CA ALA A 113 3.46 -7.89 22.25
C ALA A 113 4.94 -7.67 22.63
N GLU A 114 5.19 -7.15 23.84
CA GLU A 114 6.53 -6.97 24.39
C GLU A 114 7.26 -8.31 24.58
N ILE A 115 6.58 -9.30 25.18
CA ILE A 115 7.14 -10.65 25.34
C ILE A 115 7.50 -11.26 23.98
N LEU A 116 6.63 -11.13 22.98
CA LEU A 116 6.90 -11.64 21.63
C LEU A 116 8.10 -10.93 20.98
N ALA A 117 8.23 -9.61 21.15
CA ALA A 117 9.37 -8.86 20.65
C ALA A 117 10.69 -9.28 21.31
N GLN A 118 10.70 -9.46 22.64
CA GLN A 118 11.87 -9.92 23.38
C GLN A 118 12.31 -11.34 22.97
N LEU A 119 11.35 -12.24 22.73
CA LEU A 119 11.63 -13.59 22.22
C LEU A 119 12.24 -13.56 20.82
N ALA A 120 11.71 -12.73 19.92
CA ALA A 120 12.24 -12.58 18.56
C ALA A 120 13.69 -12.07 18.55
N VAL A 121 14.00 -11.07 19.38
CA VAL A 121 15.38 -10.55 19.54
C VAL A 121 16.31 -11.64 20.09
N SER A 122 15.84 -12.40 21.10
CA SER A 122 16.64 -13.48 21.69
C SER A 122 16.93 -14.61 20.69
N ALA A 123 15.95 -14.95 19.83
CA ALA A 123 16.14 -15.92 18.75
C ALA A 123 17.18 -15.43 17.73
N ALA A 124 17.08 -14.18 17.28
CA ALA A 124 18.02 -13.60 16.32
C ALA A 124 19.46 -13.55 16.86
N ILE A 125 19.64 -13.20 18.14
CA ILE A 125 20.96 -13.21 18.80
C ILE A 125 21.52 -14.63 18.89
N SER A 126 20.66 -15.61 19.22
CA SER A 126 21.05 -17.02 19.33
C SER A 126 21.51 -17.60 17.99
N GLU A 127 20.79 -17.31 16.91
CA GLU A 127 21.14 -17.71 15.55
C GLU A 127 22.46 -17.09 15.09
N THR A 128 22.64 -15.79 15.34
CA THR A 128 23.87 -15.06 15.00
C THR A 128 25.08 -15.61 15.75
N THR A 129 24.92 -15.96 17.03
CA THR A 129 25.99 -16.55 17.85
C THR A 129 26.36 -17.95 17.36
N ARG A 130 25.37 -18.75 16.91
CA ARG A 130 25.61 -20.09 16.37
C ARG A 130 26.36 -20.06 15.04
N ALA A 131 26.00 -19.14 14.14
CA ALA A 131 26.67 -18.95 12.85
C ALA A 131 28.15 -18.55 13.02
N ARG A 132 28.44 -17.70 14.02
CA ARG A 132 29.82 -17.27 14.31
C ARG A 132 30.69 -18.36 14.95
N GLY A 133 30.08 -19.29 15.70
CA GLY A 133 30.79 -20.41 16.32
C GLY A 133 31.22 -21.51 15.32
N THR A 134 30.52 -21.64 14.20
CA THR A 134 30.83 -22.63 13.16
C THR A 134 32.00 -22.22 12.25
N GLU A 135 32.31 -20.93 12.16
CA GLU A 135 33.45 -20.43 11.36
C GLU A 135 34.80 -20.60 12.07
N THR A 136 34.83 -20.62 13.41
CA THR A 136 36.09 -20.67 14.18
C THR A 136 36.67 -22.08 14.35
N THR A 137 35.99 -23.14 13.90
CA THR A 137 36.44 -24.54 14.07
C THR A 137 37.17 -25.12 12.84
N GLN A 138 37.42 -24.32 11.79
CA GLN A 138 38.28 -24.72 10.66
C GLN A 138 39.57 -23.88 10.62
N SER A 139 40.56 -24.23 11.45
CA SER A 139 41.97 -23.90 11.27
C SER A 139 42.85 -24.87 12.03
#